data_AF-A0A5K7ZBJ5-F1
#
_entry.id   AF-A0A5K7ZBJ5-F1
#
_cell.length_a   1.000
_cell.length_b   1.000
_cell.length_c   1.000
_cell.angle_alpha   90.00
_cell.angle_beta   90.00
_cell.angle_gamma   90.00
#
_symmetry.space_group_name_H-M   'P 1'
#
loop_
_entity.id
_entity.type
_entity.pdbx_description
1 polymer ?
#
loop_
_entity_poly.entity_id
_entity_poly.type
_entity_poly.pdbx_seq_one_letter_code
_entity_poly.pdbx_strand_id
1 'polypeptide(L)'
;MDDFLHNLRSGKLKQSDRGRSHTDYKGPQRRVGNERRRTDYYAKMTGEHFGLVKDAIESLALQQKRIADALVANENTQTRIARALETIAARLNGQEADKVSSLAGQPSAADVPTAAPESDLEWKASETKLTDENRPKLMRIIANLRDDGQSWEKIARHMIDKSIPTVSGKGTWRGAAVKKFWDTNA
;
A
#
# COMPACT_ATOMS: atom_id res chain seq x y z
N MET A 1 -24.97 -0.77 59.00
CA MET A 1 -24.46 -0.30 57.69
C MET A 1 -24.66 -1.40 56.65
N ASP A 2 -25.74 -2.18 56.77
CA ASP A 2 -25.94 -3.45 56.05
C ASP A 2 -26.99 -3.39 54.92
N ASP A 3 -27.91 -2.41 54.97
CA ASP A 3 -28.95 -2.25 53.93
C ASP A 3 -28.38 -1.86 52.56
N PHE A 4 -27.21 -1.22 52.54
CA PHE A 4 -26.57 -0.81 51.30
C PHE A 4 -26.03 -2.02 50.51
N LEU A 5 -25.50 -3.03 51.22
CA LEU A 5 -24.97 -4.24 50.59
C LEU A 5 -26.09 -5.18 50.12
N HIS A 6 -27.21 -5.24 50.84
CA HIS A 6 -28.37 -6.02 50.43
C HIS A 6 -29.02 -5.48 49.14
N ASN A 7 -29.02 -4.15 48.93
CA ASN A 7 -29.55 -3.54 47.71
C ASN A 7 -28.65 -3.73 46.48
N LEU A 8 -27.32 -3.82 46.66
CA LEU A 8 -26.41 -4.13 45.55
C LEU A 8 -26.54 -5.59 45.08
N ARG A 9 -26.77 -6.52 46.02
CA ARG A 9 -26.81 -7.96 45.71
C ARG A 9 -28.14 -8.42 45.11
N SER A 10 -29.25 -7.78 45.44
CA SER A 10 -30.58 -8.20 44.96
C SER A 10 -31.05 -7.51 43.67
N GLY A 11 -30.29 -6.54 43.14
CA GLY A 11 -30.58 -5.87 41.86
C GLY A 11 -31.89 -5.07 41.80
N LYS A 12 -32.65 -4.99 42.90
CA LYS A 12 -33.86 -4.18 43.00
C LYS A 12 -33.55 -2.89 43.72
N LEU A 13 -33.01 -1.91 42.98
CA LEU A 13 -32.95 -0.53 43.45
C LEU A 13 -34.39 -0.04 43.64
N LYS A 14 -34.88 -0.13 44.88
CA LYS A 14 -36.21 0.33 45.26
C LYS A 14 -36.19 1.85 45.16
N GLN A 15 -36.67 2.40 44.04
CA GLN A 15 -36.88 3.83 43.91
C GLN A 15 -37.79 4.27 45.07
N SER A 16 -37.38 5.31 45.78
CA SER A 16 -38.25 5.92 46.78
C SER A 16 -39.48 6.46 46.07
N ASP A 17 -40.60 5.75 46.20
CA ASP A 17 -41.94 6.23 45.91
C ASP A 17 -42.21 7.48 46.76
N ARG A 18 -41.73 8.63 46.29
CA ARG A 18 -42.21 9.94 46.71
C ARG A 18 -43.45 10.24 45.90
N GLY A 19 -44.56 9.65 46.33
CA GLY A 19 -45.89 10.04 45.87
C GLY A 19 -46.28 11.45 46.32
N ARG A 20 -47.28 11.99 45.62
CA ARG A 20 -48.00 13.29 45.73
C ARG A 20 -47.45 14.37 44.78
N SER A 21 -48.26 15.01 43.92
CA SER A 21 -49.68 15.35 44.04
C SER A 21 -50.42 15.21 42.71
N HIS A 22 -51.57 14.52 42.75
CA HIS A 22 -52.59 14.53 41.70
C HIS A 22 -53.50 15.73 41.96
N THR A 23 -53.24 16.86 41.30
CA THR A 23 -54.21 17.94 41.06
C THR A 23 -53.58 18.99 40.12
N ASP A 24 -54.25 19.20 38.99
CA ASP A 24 -54.38 20.48 38.29
C ASP A 24 -53.19 21.03 37.48
N TYR A 25 -53.22 20.76 36.16
CA TYR A 25 -53.30 21.78 35.08
C TYR A 25 -52.93 21.16 33.72
N LYS A 26 -53.93 20.90 32.87
CA LYS A 26 -53.73 20.60 31.44
C LYS A 26 -53.73 21.91 30.64
N GLY A 27 -52.59 22.60 30.65
CA GLY A 27 -52.28 23.76 29.80
C GLY A 27 -51.61 23.38 28.47
N PRO A 28 -51.43 24.33 27.53
CA PRO A 28 -51.56 24.11 26.09
C PRO A 28 -50.68 23.01 25.48
N GLN A 29 -51.36 21.94 25.09
CA GLN A 29 -50.84 20.81 24.33
C GLN A 29 -50.54 21.20 22.87
N ARG A 30 -49.43 21.91 22.61
CA ARG A 30 -48.91 22.13 21.24
C ARG A 30 -47.39 22.27 21.16
N ARG A 31 -46.60 21.32 21.67
CA ARG A 31 -45.20 21.11 21.21
C ARG A 31 -44.78 19.64 21.35
N VAL A 32 -45.41 18.73 20.59
CA VAL A 32 -44.94 17.31 20.48
C VAL A 32 -44.83 16.86 19.01
N GLY A 33 -44.57 17.81 18.11
CA GLY A 33 -44.58 17.55 16.66
C GLY A 33 -43.23 17.57 15.94
N ASN A 34 -42.14 17.99 16.59
CA ASN A 34 -40.87 18.23 15.89
C ASN A 34 -39.69 17.35 16.32
N GLU A 35 -39.67 16.80 17.54
CA GLU A 35 -38.59 15.89 17.95
C GLU A 35 -38.58 14.55 17.17
N ARG A 36 -39.76 14.05 16.73
CA ARG A 36 -39.84 12.80 15.97
C ARG A 36 -39.26 12.87 14.55
N ARG A 37 -38.99 14.08 14.02
CA ARG A 37 -38.41 14.26 12.67
C ARG A 37 -36.88 14.31 12.66
N ARG A 38 -36.22 14.48 13.83
CA ARG A 38 -34.75 14.55 13.92
C ARG A 38 -34.08 13.18 14.03
N THR A 39 -34.76 12.17 14.57
CA THR A 39 -34.21 10.82 14.74
C THR A 39 -33.88 10.17 13.39
N ASP A 40 -34.70 10.43 12.37
CA ASP A 40 -34.50 9.90 11.02
C ASP A 40 -33.30 10.53 10.30
N TYR A 41 -32.92 11.76 10.63
CA TYR A 41 -31.77 12.43 10.00
C TYR A 41 -30.46 11.78 10.42
N TYR A 42 -30.27 11.56 11.73
CA TYR A 42 -29.09 10.87 12.23
C TYR A 42 -29.07 9.41 11.78
N ALA A 43 -30.20 8.70 11.79
CA ALA A 43 -30.25 7.32 11.30
C ALA A 43 -29.87 7.19 9.81
N LYS A 44 -30.35 8.10 8.96
CA LYS A 44 -30.02 8.13 7.52
C LYS A 44 -28.55 8.50 7.28
N MET A 45 -28.05 9.57 7.91
CA MET A 45 -26.63 9.93 7.79
C MET A 45 -25.71 8.82 8.31
N THR A 46 -26.03 8.22 9.45
CA THR A 46 -25.21 7.12 9.98
C THR A 46 -25.25 5.88 9.09
N GLY A 47 -26.37 5.58 8.43
CA GLY A 47 -26.48 4.41 7.55
C GLY A 47 -25.57 4.53 6.32
N GLU A 48 -25.58 5.67 5.65
CA GLU A 48 -24.72 5.92 4.48
C GLU A 48 -23.24 5.98 4.86
N HIS A 49 -22.90 6.71 5.94
CA HIS A 49 -21.53 6.76 6.43
C HIS A 49 -21.03 5.39 6.90
N PHE A 50 -21.88 4.59 7.53
CA PHE A 50 -21.52 3.24 7.96
C PHE A 50 -21.32 2.30 6.76
N GLY A 51 -22.11 2.44 5.69
CA GLY A 51 -21.88 1.74 4.43
C GLY A 51 -20.50 2.04 3.84
N LEU A 52 -20.15 3.33 3.73
CA LEU A 52 -18.84 3.75 3.25
C LEU A 52 -17.69 3.23 4.13
N VAL A 53 -17.86 3.28 5.46
CA VAL A 53 -16.86 2.75 6.40
C VAL A 53 -16.72 1.24 6.25
N LYS A 54 -17.83 0.52 6.09
CA LYS A 54 -17.83 -0.92 5.85
C LYS A 54 -17.08 -1.27 4.56
N ASP A 55 -17.41 -0.60 3.45
CA ASP A 55 -16.76 -0.83 2.15
C ASP A 55 -15.26 -0.52 2.22
N ALA A 56 -14.88 0.53 2.95
CA ALA A 56 -13.47 0.86 3.18
C ALA A 56 -12.73 -0.22 3.98
N ILE A 57 -13.37 -0.77 5.03
CA ILE A 57 -12.80 -1.86 5.84
C ILE A 57 -12.70 -3.16 5.02
N GLU A 58 -13.70 -3.49 4.22
CA GLU A 58 -13.68 -4.66 3.33
C GLU A 58 -12.57 -4.54 2.28
N SER A 59 -12.44 -3.36 1.67
CA SER A 59 -11.35 -3.06 0.73
C SER A 59 -9.97 -3.19 1.40
N LEU A 60 -9.82 -2.68 2.63
CA LEU A 60 -8.58 -2.80 3.40
C LEU A 60 -8.26 -4.26 3.71
N ALA A 61 -9.24 -5.07 4.11
CA ALA A 61 -9.07 -6.49 4.39
C ALA A 61 -8.62 -7.26 3.13
N LEU A 62 -9.22 -6.97 1.98
CA LEU A 62 -8.81 -7.55 0.70
C LEU A 62 -7.37 -7.17 0.32
N GLN A 63 -6.98 -5.92 0.55
CA GLN A 63 -5.60 -5.47 0.30
C GLN A 63 -4.60 -6.17 1.23
N GLN A 64 -4.91 -6.27 2.53
CA GLN A 64 -4.08 -7.00 3.50
C GLN A 64 -3.91 -8.46 3.13
N LYS A 65 -4.97 -9.12 2.66
CA LYS A 65 -4.89 -10.49 2.16
C LYS A 65 -3.96 -10.61 0.96
N ARG A 66 -4.09 -9.72 -0.03
CA ARG A 66 -3.21 -9.72 -1.21
C ARG A 66 -1.74 -9.51 -0.84
N ILE A 67 -1.46 -8.65 0.14
CA ILE A 67 -0.10 -8.43 0.65
C ILE A 67 0.43 -9.70 1.31
N ALA A 68 -0.37 -10.36 2.15
CA ALA A 68 0.01 -11.62 2.78
C ALA A 68 0.31 -12.71 1.73
N ASP A 69 -0.56 -12.87 0.73
CA ASP A 69 -0.36 -13.84 -0.36
C ASP A 69 0.93 -13.55 -1.16
N ALA A 70 1.22 -12.27 -1.42
CA ALA A 70 2.44 -11.85 -2.10
C ALA A 70 3.71 -12.13 -1.28
N LEU A 71 3.65 -11.95 0.05
CA LEU A 71 4.77 -12.28 0.94
C LEU A 71 5.07 -13.78 0.94
N VAL A 72 4.04 -14.63 1.03
CA VAL A 72 4.19 -16.08 0.94
C VAL A 72 4.76 -16.51 -0.42
N ALA A 73 4.31 -15.90 -1.52
CA ALA A 73 4.88 -16.15 -2.84
C ALA A 73 6.37 -15.76 -2.92
N ASN A 74 6.76 -14.65 -2.29
CA ASN A 74 8.14 -14.17 -2.25
C ASN A 74 9.03 -15.08 -1.38
N GLU A 75 8.54 -15.57 -0.24
CA GLU A 75 9.26 -16.58 0.55
C GLU A 75 9.51 -17.85 -0.28
N ASN A 76 8.53 -18.30 -1.05
CA ASN A 76 8.69 -19.45 -1.95
C ASN A 76 9.72 -19.20 -3.06
N THR A 77 9.80 -18.00 -3.63
CA THR A 77 10.83 -17.69 -4.63
C THR A 77 12.21 -17.61 -3.98
N GLN A 78 12.32 -16.99 -2.80
CA GLN A 78 13.57 -16.91 -2.04
C GLN A 78 14.10 -18.29 -1.66
N THR A 79 13.23 -19.19 -1.19
CA THR A 79 13.65 -20.58 -0.89
C THR A 79 14.13 -21.34 -2.12
N ARG A 80 13.54 -21.11 -3.30
CA ARG A 80 14.01 -21.70 -4.57
C ARG A 80 15.37 -21.13 -4.98
N ILE A 81 15.56 -19.82 -4.84
CA ILE A 81 16.84 -19.15 -5.12
C ILE A 81 17.91 -19.69 -4.17
N ALA A 82 17.63 -19.77 -2.87
CA ALA A 82 18.55 -20.33 -1.88
C ALA A 82 18.96 -21.77 -2.25
N ARG A 83 18.00 -22.64 -2.59
CA ARG A 83 18.31 -24.01 -3.04
C ARG A 83 19.15 -24.06 -4.32
N ALA A 84 18.90 -23.16 -5.27
CA ALA A 84 19.70 -23.07 -6.49
C ALA A 84 21.15 -22.64 -6.16
N LEU A 85 21.31 -21.67 -5.26
CA LEU A 85 22.63 -21.23 -4.79
C LEU A 85 23.35 -22.33 -4.01
N GLU A 86 22.65 -23.07 -3.15
CA GLU A 86 23.20 -24.23 -2.43
C GLU A 86 23.68 -25.33 -3.40
N THR A 87 22.91 -25.62 -4.45
CA THR A 87 23.30 -26.63 -5.45
C THR A 87 24.50 -26.17 -6.29
N ILE A 88 24.59 -24.88 -6.63
CA ILE A 88 25.77 -24.30 -7.30
C ILE A 88 26.99 -24.38 -6.38
N ALA A 89 26.86 -23.94 -5.12
CA ALA A 89 27.95 -23.99 -4.14
C ALA A 89 28.45 -25.42 -3.91
N ALA A 90 27.53 -26.39 -3.80
CA ALA A 90 27.88 -27.80 -3.67
C ALA A 90 28.66 -28.34 -4.88
N ARG A 91 28.28 -27.94 -6.10
CA ARG A 91 29.00 -28.31 -7.33
C ARG A 91 30.40 -27.69 -7.40
N LEU A 92 30.55 -26.43 -7.00
CA LEU A 92 31.85 -25.76 -6.97
C LEU A 92 32.79 -26.41 -5.95
N ASN A 93 32.30 -26.70 -4.75
CA ASN A 93 33.08 -27.39 -3.71
C ASN A 93 33.43 -28.84 -4.12
N GLY A 94 32.50 -29.55 -4.78
CA GLY A 94 32.77 -30.87 -5.33
C GLY A 94 33.79 -30.87 -6.47
N GLN A 95 33.76 -29.82 -7.33
CA GLN A 95 34.77 -29.64 -8.38
C GLN A 95 36.16 -29.27 -7.84
N GLU A 96 36.27 -28.63 -6.68
CA GLU A 96 37.56 -28.44 -6.03
C GLU A 96 38.13 -29.76 -5.47
N ALA A 97 37.29 -30.67 -5.00
CA ALA A 97 37.72 -32.02 -4.61
C ALA A 97 38.17 -32.87 -5.80
N ASP A 98 37.51 -32.76 -6.96
CA ASP A 98 37.88 -33.50 -8.19
C ASP A 98 39.03 -32.86 -8.98
N LYS A 99 39.30 -31.55 -8.81
CA LYS A 99 40.40 -30.86 -9.51
C LYS A 99 41.80 -31.20 -9.01
N VAL A 100 41.94 -31.88 -7.87
CA VAL A 100 43.25 -32.43 -7.45
C VAL A 100 43.63 -33.67 -8.28
N SER A 101 42.71 -34.25 -9.05
CA SER A 101 42.97 -35.50 -9.78
C SER A 101 42.87 -35.45 -11.30
N SER A 102 42.53 -34.31 -11.93
CA SER A 102 42.46 -34.26 -13.40
C SER A 102 42.84 -32.90 -13.97
N LEU A 103 44.13 -32.71 -14.18
CA LEU A 103 44.74 -31.58 -14.86
C LEU A 103 45.14 -32.02 -16.28
N ALA A 104 44.19 -31.97 -17.22
CA ALA A 104 44.49 -32.06 -18.66
C ALA A 104 43.30 -31.56 -19.50
N GLY A 105 43.50 -30.44 -20.21
CA GLY A 105 42.74 -30.14 -21.43
C GLY A 105 41.79 -28.94 -21.38
N GLN A 106 42.32 -27.73 -21.58
CA GLN A 106 41.70 -26.74 -22.49
C GLN A 106 42.22 -27.02 -23.92
N PRO A 107 41.61 -26.53 -25.02
CA PRO A 107 40.80 -25.31 -25.14
C PRO A 107 39.53 -25.43 -26.03
N SER A 108 38.72 -24.36 -26.08
CA SER A 108 38.31 -23.69 -27.33
C SER A 108 36.97 -22.95 -27.19
N ALA A 109 36.95 -21.76 -27.74
CA ALA A 109 35.83 -20.84 -27.85
C ALA A 109 34.67 -21.39 -28.69
N ALA A 110 33.43 -21.11 -28.26
CA ALA A 110 32.27 -20.87 -29.12
C ALA A 110 31.11 -20.27 -28.30
N ASP A 111 30.80 -19.02 -28.61
CA ASP A 111 29.46 -18.48 -28.92
C ASP A 111 28.30 -18.62 -27.90
N VAL A 112 27.97 -17.50 -27.25
CA VAL A 112 26.61 -17.19 -26.78
C VAL A 112 26.30 -15.74 -27.14
N PRO A 113 25.41 -15.45 -28.09
CA PRO A 113 24.85 -14.12 -28.27
C PRO A 113 23.50 -14.05 -27.53
N THR A 114 23.40 -13.35 -26.41
CA THR A 114 22.09 -12.89 -25.88
C THR A 114 22.26 -11.65 -25.00
N ALA A 115 21.86 -10.52 -25.59
CA ALA A 115 21.16 -9.38 -25.02
C ALA A 115 21.40 -8.98 -23.55
N ALA A 116 22.07 -7.83 -23.36
CA ALA A 116 21.45 -6.62 -22.77
C ALA A 116 22.47 -5.46 -22.76
N PRO A 117 22.18 -4.28 -23.33
CA PRO A 117 22.95 -3.08 -23.02
C PRO A 117 22.40 -2.48 -21.71
N GLU A 118 22.86 -2.97 -20.56
CA GLU A 118 22.48 -2.40 -19.25
C GLU A 118 23.26 -1.13 -18.87
N SER A 119 24.14 -0.62 -19.72
CA SER A 119 25.11 0.42 -19.33
C SER A 119 24.85 1.83 -19.91
N ASP A 120 23.62 2.18 -20.29
CA ASP A 120 23.30 3.51 -20.86
C ASP A 120 22.12 4.24 -20.19
N LEU A 121 21.55 3.69 -19.11
CA LEU A 121 20.43 4.30 -18.37
C LEU A 121 20.87 5.07 -17.12
N GLU A 122 22.16 5.39 -17.00
CA GLU A 122 22.69 6.18 -15.90
C GLU A 122 22.42 7.67 -16.16
N TRP A 123 21.44 8.23 -15.45
CA TRP A 123 21.11 9.65 -15.54
C TRP A 123 22.23 10.47 -14.89
N LYS A 124 23.10 11.09 -15.70
CA LYS A 124 24.11 12.04 -15.20
C LYS A 124 23.41 13.31 -14.75
N ALA A 125 23.43 13.57 -13.44
CA ALA A 125 22.71 14.65 -12.75
C ALA A 125 23.21 16.09 -13.05
N SER A 126 23.83 16.34 -14.20
CA SER A 126 24.49 17.62 -14.51
C SER A 126 23.64 18.63 -15.30
N GLU A 127 22.37 18.34 -15.60
CA GLU A 127 21.52 19.26 -16.37
C GLU A 127 20.44 19.92 -15.50
N THR A 128 20.42 21.25 -15.46
CA THR A 128 19.49 22.08 -14.70
C THR A 128 18.09 22.17 -15.32
N LYS A 129 17.89 21.65 -16.54
CA LYS A 129 16.60 21.56 -17.24
C LYS A 129 16.53 20.29 -18.07
N LEU A 130 15.34 19.69 -18.15
CA LEU A 130 15.08 18.56 -19.05
C LEU A 130 15.18 19.05 -20.50
N THR A 131 16.28 18.72 -21.18
CA THR A 131 16.46 18.94 -22.62
C THR A 131 15.65 17.93 -23.45
N ASP A 132 15.26 18.31 -24.67
CA ASP A 132 14.44 17.46 -25.55
C ASP A 132 15.13 16.13 -25.90
N GLU A 133 16.45 16.11 -25.89
CA GLU A 133 17.28 14.92 -26.11
C GLU A 133 17.17 13.90 -24.97
N ASN A 134 16.85 14.35 -23.75
CA ASN A 134 16.71 13.50 -22.58
C ASN A 134 15.28 13.01 -22.34
N ARG A 135 14.28 13.55 -23.07
CA ARG A 135 12.89 13.07 -23.05
C ARG A 135 12.73 11.60 -23.45
N PRO A 136 13.32 11.09 -24.55
CA PRO A 136 13.17 9.68 -24.92
C PRO A 136 13.83 8.74 -23.90
N LYS A 137 14.93 9.15 -23.28
CA LYS A 137 15.55 8.39 -22.18
C LYS A 137 14.63 8.33 -20.97
N LEU A 138 14.02 9.47 -20.61
CA LEU A 138 13.06 9.53 -19.51
C LEU A 138 11.83 8.67 -19.76
N MET A 139 11.32 8.66 -21.00
CA MET A 139 10.20 7.80 -21.40
C MET A 139 10.56 6.32 -21.28
N ARG A 140 11.76 5.90 -21.69
CA ARG A 140 12.23 4.51 -21.48
C ARG A 140 12.31 4.14 -20.00
N ILE A 141 12.80 5.05 -19.15
CA ILE A 141 12.84 4.83 -17.70
C ILE A 141 11.43 4.68 -17.13
N ILE A 142 10.49 5.54 -17.51
CA ILE A 142 9.09 5.46 -17.05
C ILE A 142 8.42 4.18 -17.55
N ALA A 143 8.65 3.78 -18.80
CA ALA A 143 8.12 2.54 -19.39
C ALA A 143 8.58 1.31 -18.60
N ASN A 144 9.89 1.17 -18.38
CA ASN A 144 10.46 0.04 -17.65
C ASN A 144 9.88 -0.05 -16.22
N LEU A 145 9.81 1.08 -15.51
CA LEU A 145 9.22 1.10 -14.17
C LEU A 145 7.71 0.81 -14.17
N ARG A 146 7.03 1.10 -15.29
CA ARG A 146 5.61 0.80 -15.44
C ARG A 146 5.37 -0.68 -15.74
N ASP A 147 6.24 -1.29 -16.53
CA ASP A 147 6.26 -2.73 -16.79
C ASP A 147 6.56 -3.53 -15.51
N ASP A 148 7.39 -2.98 -14.62
CA ASP A 148 7.59 -3.48 -13.25
C ASP A 148 6.37 -3.30 -12.32
N GLY A 149 5.26 -2.74 -12.83
CA GLY A 149 4.02 -2.53 -12.10
C GLY A 149 4.07 -1.38 -11.08
N GLN A 150 5.08 -0.50 -11.13
CA GLN A 150 5.21 0.57 -10.15
C GLN A 150 4.11 1.64 -10.31
N SER A 151 3.64 2.16 -9.18
CA SER A 151 2.66 3.27 -9.19
C SER A 151 3.33 4.58 -9.62
N TRP A 152 2.55 5.49 -10.21
CA TRP A 152 3.05 6.79 -10.66
C TRP A 152 3.77 7.59 -9.56
N GLU A 153 3.32 7.47 -8.31
CA GLU A 153 3.96 8.15 -7.18
C GLU A 153 5.32 7.52 -6.83
N LYS A 154 5.44 6.19 -6.98
CA LYS A 154 6.71 5.49 -6.76
C LYS A 154 7.74 5.82 -7.85
N ILE A 155 7.27 5.94 -9.10
CA ILE A 155 8.09 6.44 -10.22
C ILE A 155 8.56 7.87 -9.95
N ALA A 156 7.66 8.75 -9.50
CA ALA A 156 8.03 10.13 -9.16
C ALA A 156 9.10 10.20 -8.06
N ARG A 157 9.02 9.36 -7.02
CA ARG A 157 10.06 9.26 -5.98
C ARG A 157 11.39 8.82 -6.54
N HIS A 158 11.40 7.78 -7.38
CA HIS A 158 12.62 7.31 -8.03
C HIS A 158 13.26 8.41 -8.92
N MET A 159 12.46 9.26 -9.56
CA MET A 159 12.96 10.42 -10.32
C MET A 159 13.54 11.53 -9.41
N ILE A 160 12.98 11.72 -8.22
CA ILE A 160 13.53 12.63 -7.21
C ILE A 160 14.86 12.09 -6.68
N ASP A 161 14.93 10.81 -6.35
CA ASP A 161 16.14 10.15 -5.83
C ASP A 161 17.29 10.23 -6.85
N LYS A 162 16.98 10.09 -8.15
CA LYS A 162 17.94 10.26 -9.24
C LYS A 162 18.21 11.72 -9.62
N SER A 163 17.67 12.69 -8.85
CA SER A 163 17.83 14.13 -9.09
C SER A 163 17.45 14.56 -10.51
N ILE A 164 16.43 13.95 -11.08
CA ILE A 164 15.96 14.26 -12.43
C ILE A 164 15.12 15.56 -12.38
N PRO A 165 15.48 16.60 -13.14
CA PRO A 165 14.69 17.83 -13.19
C PRO A 165 13.32 17.58 -13.83
N THR A 166 12.32 18.37 -13.42
CA THR A 166 10.99 18.34 -14.05
C THR A 166 11.04 18.97 -15.45
N VAL A 167 10.00 18.71 -16.26
CA VAL A 167 9.84 19.31 -17.60
C VAL A 167 9.90 20.85 -17.56
N SER A 168 9.40 21.46 -16.49
CA SER A 168 9.45 22.91 -16.29
C SER A 168 10.78 23.39 -15.69
N GLY A 169 11.67 22.49 -15.25
CA GLY A 169 12.88 22.80 -14.49
C GLY A 169 12.59 23.43 -13.11
N LYS A 170 11.35 23.34 -12.63
CA LYS A 170 10.89 23.93 -11.36
C LYS A 170 10.12 22.89 -10.56
N GLY A 171 10.45 22.76 -9.28
CA GLY A 171 9.78 21.83 -8.35
C GLY A 171 10.21 20.38 -8.49
N THR A 172 9.53 19.51 -7.72
CA THR A 172 9.79 18.07 -7.66
C THR A 172 8.79 17.27 -8.50
N TRP A 173 9.18 16.08 -8.96
CA TRP A 173 8.24 15.16 -9.60
C TRP A 173 7.10 14.77 -8.64
N ARG A 174 5.89 14.67 -9.19
CA ARG A 174 4.68 14.17 -8.51
C ARG A 174 4.06 13.11 -9.41
N GLY A 175 3.37 12.10 -8.86
CA GLY A 175 2.77 11.04 -9.67
C GLY A 175 1.83 11.57 -10.77
N ALA A 176 1.05 12.62 -10.47
CA ALA A 176 0.20 13.27 -11.47
C ALA A 176 0.99 13.94 -12.61
N ALA A 177 2.18 14.50 -12.31
CA ALA A 177 3.05 15.11 -13.32
C ALA A 177 3.72 14.05 -14.20
N VAL A 178 4.14 12.92 -13.62
CA VAL A 178 4.69 11.78 -14.37
C VAL A 178 3.63 11.21 -15.30
N LYS A 179 2.40 10.98 -14.80
CA LYS A 179 1.30 10.48 -15.61
C LYS A 179 0.99 11.43 -16.78
N LYS A 180 0.86 12.74 -16.53
CA LYS A 180 0.63 13.74 -17.58
C LYS A 180 1.76 13.75 -18.61
N PHE A 181 3.01 13.66 -18.16
CA PHE A 181 4.17 13.58 -19.04
C PHE A 181 4.10 12.33 -19.93
N TRP A 182 3.79 11.16 -19.35
CA TRP A 182 3.58 9.93 -20.09
C TRP A 182 2.47 10.07 -21.12
N ASP A 183 1.27 10.50 -20.72
CA ASP A 183 0.11 10.64 -21.61
C ASP A 183 0.34 11.63 -22.77
N THR A 184 1.27 12.58 -22.62
CA THR A 184 1.61 13.57 -23.66
C THR A 184 2.69 13.06 -24.63
N ASN A 185 3.50 12.08 -24.24
CA ASN A 185 4.66 11.62 -25.00
C ASN A 185 4.61 10.12 -25.38
N ALA A 186 3.59 9.38 -24.93
CA ALA A 186 3.28 8.01 -25.33
C ALA A 186 2.36 8.00 -26.56
#